data_AF-X1A7Q7-F1
#
_entry.id   AF-X1A7Q7-F1
#
_cell.length_a   1.000
_cell.length_b   1.000
_cell.length_c   1.000
_cell.angle_alpha   90.00
_cell.angle_beta   90.00
_cell.angle_gamma   90.00
#
_symmetry.space_group_name_H-M   'P 1'
#
loop_
_entity.id
_entity.type
_entity.pdbx_description
1 polymer ?
#
loop_
_entity_poly.entity_id
_entity_poly.type
_entity_poly.pdbx_seq_one_letter_code
_entity_poly.pdbx_strand_id
1 'polypeptide(L)'
;KPNWSTPRIYIKGQYTEIPQLRGKRLDPFFSDVITNFFSVGPVTMGPVFGTIKMMQFYNPLFMPMYDVWQTAAIGTFLNPIKGIEETVKGIRDSITKNDNYWSAYENGLFSKPYVIPYNKFEYKFTEAMKGNKVGSFIEKAVLPINWLPMLYTGSWNTAWKLDETVRMISFNYLKDKGLTDRKAAQLAALFHSDYASVPPATRRTLNKLLFTPTFKITMSKLYAEMLKGTVKTMTKGKNATQREKILARGALVALGIMMGIKLYFESQGYEEIERFRKYTKTIETDEGMKENVITLSHPFNIPWRYYYRVKNAWHPQNLNVAEKLVEAAKWDLHPIF
;
A
#
# COMPACT_ATOMS: atom_id res chain seq x y z
N LYS A 1 10.62 44.84 -16.40
CA LYS A 1 9.90 43.54 -16.35
C LYS A 1 9.55 43.15 -17.78
N PRO A 2 9.91 41.96 -18.28
CA PRO A 2 9.59 41.59 -19.65
C PRO A 2 8.08 41.32 -19.77
N ASN A 3 7.46 41.83 -20.83
CA ASN A 3 6.02 41.76 -21.07
C ASN A 3 5.71 40.45 -21.82
N TRP A 4 5.43 39.38 -21.10
CA TRP A 4 5.12 38.07 -21.67
C TRP A 4 3.61 37.90 -21.81
N SER A 5 3.12 37.45 -22.97
CA SER A 5 1.70 37.17 -23.19
C SER A 5 1.19 36.06 -22.26
N THR A 6 0.11 36.31 -21.52
CA THR A 6 -0.57 35.31 -20.69
C THR A 6 -1.24 34.27 -21.60
N PRO A 7 -0.95 32.96 -21.48
CA PRO A 7 -1.64 31.94 -22.23
C PRO A 7 -3.11 31.87 -21.81
N ARG A 8 -3.99 31.86 -22.81
CA ARG A 8 -5.44 31.80 -22.66
C ARG A 8 -5.95 30.45 -23.13
N ILE A 9 -6.97 29.93 -22.48
CA ILE A 9 -7.71 28.74 -22.93
C ILE A 9 -9.15 29.11 -23.24
N TYR A 10 -9.70 28.49 -24.27
CA TYR A 10 -11.06 28.75 -24.71
C TYR A 10 -12.01 27.76 -24.03
N ILE A 11 -12.89 28.27 -23.16
CA ILE A 11 -13.88 27.46 -22.44
C ILE A 11 -15.25 28.09 -22.69
N LYS A 12 -16.21 27.29 -23.20
CA LYS A 12 -17.63 27.68 -23.40
C LYS A 12 -17.81 29.03 -24.12
N GLY A 13 -17.08 29.25 -25.22
CA GLY A 13 -17.27 30.45 -26.02
C GLY A 13 -16.41 31.65 -25.60
N GLN A 14 -15.67 31.56 -24.49
CA GLN A 14 -14.87 32.67 -23.95
C GLN A 14 -13.41 32.28 -23.74
N TYR A 15 -12.51 33.22 -24.00
CA TYR A 15 -11.09 33.08 -23.65
C TYR A 15 -10.89 33.44 -22.19
N THR A 16 -10.53 32.45 -21.38
CA THR A 16 -10.19 32.64 -19.97
C THR A 16 -8.68 32.65 -19.82
N GLU A 17 -8.16 33.64 -19.08
CA GLU A 17 -6.73 33.70 -18.75
C GLU A 17 -6.39 32.62 -17.73
N ILE A 18 -5.34 31.84 -17.98
CA ILE A 18 -4.88 30.85 -17.01
C ILE A 18 -4.05 31.58 -15.95
N PRO A 19 -4.42 31.48 -14.65
CA PRO A 19 -3.58 32.01 -13.57
C PRO A 19 -2.20 31.37 -13.65
N GLN A 20 -1.16 32.17 -13.90
CA GLN A 20 0.19 31.68 -13.99
C GLN A 20 0.88 31.77 -12.63
N LEU A 21 1.44 30.65 -12.16
CA LEU A 21 2.20 30.59 -10.91
C LEU A 21 3.65 31.11 -11.06
N ARG A 22 3.89 31.98 -12.05
CA ARG A 22 5.22 32.53 -12.35
C ARG A 22 5.74 33.37 -11.18
N GLY A 23 6.94 33.05 -10.70
CA GLY A 23 7.57 33.74 -9.57
C GLY A 23 6.96 33.44 -8.19
N LYS A 24 6.03 32.47 -8.10
CA LYS A 24 5.47 31.99 -6.85
C LYS A 24 6.07 30.63 -6.52
N ARG A 25 6.51 30.45 -5.27
CA ARG A 25 6.89 29.13 -4.75
C ARG A 25 5.62 28.40 -4.35
N LEU A 26 5.34 27.28 -5.01
CA LEU A 26 4.31 26.35 -4.61
C LEU A 26 4.77 25.60 -3.38
N ASP A 27 3.86 25.42 -2.42
CA ASP A 27 4.08 24.44 -1.36
C ASP A 27 4.33 23.06 -2.00
N PRO A 28 5.38 22.31 -1.59
CA PRO A 28 5.73 21.04 -2.19
C PRO A 28 4.59 20.02 -2.19
N PHE A 29 3.70 20.05 -1.20
CA PHE A 29 2.50 19.21 -1.14
C PHE A 29 1.54 19.57 -2.26
N PHE A 30 1.25 20.87 -2.44
CA PHE A 30 0.35 21.33 -3.50
C PHE A 30 0.94 21.11 -4.91
N SER A 31 2.26 21.21 -5.05
CA SER A 31 2.98 20.91 -6.31
C SER A 31 2.86 19.44 -6.73
N ASP A 32 2.96 18.49 -5.80
CA ASP A 32 2.81 17.06 -6.11
C ASP A 32 1.38 16.72 -6.52
N VAL A 33 0.39 17.34 -5.87
CA VAL A 33 -1.02 17.19 -6.27
C VAL A 33 -1.18 17.62 -7.72
N ILE A 34 -0.71 18.81 -8.09
CA ILE A 34 -0.81 19.34 -9.45
C ILE A 34 -0.02 18.49 -10.47
N THR A 35 1.20 18.05 -10.13
CA THR A 35 2.05 17.28 -11.06
C THR A 35 1.47 15.89 -11.34
N ASN A 36 0.88 15.24 -10.33
CA ASN A 36 0.19 13.96 -10.48
C ASN A 36 -1.12 14.09 -11.27
N PHE A 37 -1.72 15.29 -11.32
CA PHE A 37 -2.89 15.57 -12.17
C PHE A 37 -2.57 15.50 -13.68
N PHE A 38 -1.32 15.71 -14.09
CA PHE A 38 -0.93 15.89 -15.50
C PHE A 38 -0.12 14.73 -16.14
N SER A 39 0.29 13.69 -15.40
CA SER A 39 1.10 12.58 -15.96
C SER A 39 0.26 11.40 -16.50
N VAL A 40 0.61 10.88 -17.69
CA VAL A 40 -0.35 10.31 -18.65
C VAL A 40 -0.16 8.80 -18.90
N GLY A 41 -1.27 8.05 -18.94
CA GLY A 41 -1.37 6.74 -19.60
C GLY A 41 -2.84 6.34 -19.85
N PRO A 42 -3.21 5.69 -20.97
CA PRO A 42 -4.58 5.22 -21.20
C PRO A 42 -4.84 3.85 -20.54
N VAL A 43 -5.93 3.74 -19.80
CA VAL A 43 -6.46 2.46 -19.25
C VAL A 43 -7.86 2.21 -19.80
N THR A 44 -8.07 1.27 -20.71
CA THR A 44 -9.41 0.87 -21.21
C THR A 44 -9.89 -0.41 -20.52
N MET A 45 -11.20 -0.52 -20.31
CA MET A 45 -11.95 -1.50 -19.47
C MET A 45 -11.82 -1.41 -17.93
N GLY A 46 -10.98 -0.50 -17.41
CA GLY A 46 -10.77 -0.31 -15.97
C GLY A 46 -11.73 0.54 -15.11
N PRO A 47 -12.82 1.21 -15.55
CA PRO A 47 -13.46 2.22 -14.68
C PRO A 47 -14.36 1.67 -13.57
N VAL A 48 -15.27 0.71 -13.85
CA VAL A 48 -16.14 0.12 -12.81
C VAL A 48 -15.31 -0.67 -11.80
N PHE A 49 -14.39 -1.47 -12.30
CA PHE A 49 -13.48 -2.28 -11.51
C PHE A 49 -12.48 -1.45 -10.71
N GLY A 50 -11.95 -0.38 -11.31
CA GLY A 50 -11.15 0.63 -10.61
C GLY A 50 -11.94 1.30 -9.50
N THR A 51 -13.20 1.66 -9.76
CA THR A 51 -14.09 2.30 -8.79
C THR A 51 -14.35 1.42 -7.57
N ILE A 52 -14.70 0.14 -7.75
CA ILE A 52 -14.92 -0.78 -6.62
C ILE A 52 -13.63 -0.94 -5.80
N LYS A 53 -12.49 -1.11 -6.47
CA LYS A 53 -11.17 -1.12 -5.82
C LYS A 53 -10.95 0.15 -5.01
N MET A 54 -11.27 1.32 -5.57
CA MET A 54 -11.10 2.62 -4.95
C MET A 54 -12.01 2.84 -3.74
N MET A 55 -13.28 2.41 -3.78
CA MET A 55 -14.19 2.52 -2.64
C MET A 55 -13.72 1.68 -1.45
N GLN A 56 -13.04 0.55 -1.70
CA GLN A 56 -12.41 -0.23 -0.63
C GLN A 56 -11.16 0.44 -0.03
N PHE A 57 -10.62 1.49 -0.66
CA PHE A 57 -9.57 2.37 -0.11
C PHE A 57 -10.14 3.61 0.61
N TYR A 58 -11.37 3.56 1.13
CA TYR A 58 -12.00 4.72 1.78
C TYR A 58 -11.20 5.25 2.99
N ASN A 59 -10.44 4.39 3.67
CA ASN A 59 -9.57 4.81 4.76
C ASN A 59 -8.11 4.88 4.28
N PRO A 60 -7.57 6.10 4.07
CA PRO A 60 -6.20 6.30 3.58
C PRO A 60 -5.12 5.88 4.57
N LEU A 61 -5.47 5.57 5.83
CA LEU A 61 -4.53 5.22 6.88
C LEU A 61 -4.11 3.74 6.86
N PHE A 62 -4.81 2.87 6.14
CA PHE A 62 -4.46 1.45 6.10
C PHE A 62 -3.08 1.18 5.48
N MET A 63 -2.72 1.89 4.40
CA MET A 63 -1.41 1.70 3.77
C MET A 63 -0.26 2.17 4.69
N PRO A 64 -0.29 3.42 5.22
CA PRO A 64 0.74 3.88 6.14
C PRO A 64 0.87 3.02 7.40
N MET A 65 -0.24 2.47 7.91
CA MET A 65 -0.21 1.57 9.06
C MET A 65 0.58 0.29 8.75
N TYR A 66 0.42 -0.29 7.54
CA TYR A 66 1.25 -1.43 7.13
C TYR A 66 2.72 -1.03 6.98
N ASP A 67 2.99 0.15 6.42
CA ASP A 67 4.35 0.65 6.27
C ASP A 67 5.05 0.84 7.62
N VAL A 68 4.34 1.23 8.67
CA VAL A 68 4.90 1.31 10.03
C VAL A 68 5.37 -0.06 10.51
N TRP A 69 4.57 -1.12 10.31
CA TRP A 69 5.00 -2.49 10.64
C TRP A 69 6.17 -2.97 9.77
N GLN A 70 6.20 -2.58 8.50
CA GLN A 70 7.31 -2.88 7.57
C GLN A 70 8.60 -2.15 7.98
N THR A 71 8.50 -0.91 8.46
CA THR A 71 9.59 -0.13 9.05
C THR A 71 10.08 -0.75 10.35
N ALA A 72 9.15 -1.19 11.21
CA ALA A 72 9.49 -1.92 12.42
C ALA A 72 10.27 -3.20 12.09
N ALA A 73 9.84 -3.96 11.08
CA ALA A 73 10.53 -5.17 10.63
C ALA A 73 11.91 -4.88 10.04
N ILE A 74 12.14 -3.76 9.36
CA ILE A 74 13.50 -3.35 8.98
C ILE A 74 14.42 -3.21 10.20
N GLY A 75 13.84 -2.89 11.35
CA GLY A 75 14.52 -2.79 12.64
C GLY A 75 14.70 -1.35 13.12
N THR A 76 14.02 -0.38 12.49
CA THR A 76 14.10 1.05 12.83
C THR A 76 13.80 1.29 14.31
N PHE A 77 12.76 0.65 14.83
CA PHE A 77 12.31 0.84 16.22
C PHE A 77 12.98 -0.09 17.24
N LEU A 78 13.94 -0.92 16.83
CA LEU A 78 14.71 -1.75 17.78
C LEU A 78 15.69 -0.91 18.62
N ASN A 79 16.05 0.28 18.15
CA ASN A 79 16.77 1.27 18.93
C ASN A 79 15.86 2.49 19.07
N PRO A 80 15.19 2.68 20.23
CA PRO A 80 14.20 3.75 20.38
C PRO A 80 14.74 5.14 20.08
N ILE A 81 15.96 5.45 20.51
CA ILE A 81 16.59 6.77 20.31
C ILE A 81 16.84 7.01 18.82
N LYS A 82 17.54 6.08 18.16
CA LYS A 82 17.79 6.19 16.71
C LYS A 82 16.49 6.13 15.92
N GLY A 83 15.53 5.31 16.32
CA GLY A 83 14.23 5.20 15.67
C GLY A 83 13.48 6.52 15.67
N ILE A 84 13.50 7.27 16.78
CA ILE A 84 12.93 8.62 16.86
C ILE A 84 13.69 9.59 15.96
N GLU A 85 15.03 9.56 16.00
CA GLU A 85 15.87 10.44 15.17
C GLU A 85 15.57 10.24 13.67
N GLU A 86 15.56 8.99 13.20
CA GLU A 86 15.25 8.68 11.80
C GLU A 86 13.80 8.99 11.43
N THR A 87 12.89 8.91 12.39
CA THR A 87 11.49 9.32 12.20
C THR A 87 11.40 10.83 11.96
N VAL A 88 12.03 11.63 12.82
CA VAL A 88 12.07 13.09 12.68
C VAL A 88 12.76 13.49 11.38
N LYS A 89 13.88 12.84 11.05
CA LYS A 89 14.63 13.07 9.81
C LYS A 89 13.80 12.70 8.58
N GLY A 90 13.16 11.52 8.56
CA GLY A 90 12.29 11.09 7.46
C GLY A 90 11.09 12.02 7.24
N ILE A 91 10.46 12.50 8.31
CA ILE A 91 9.40 13.52 8.24
C ILE A 91 9.95 14.82 7.64
N ARG A 92 11.08 15.31 8.15
CA ARG A 92 11.70 16.55 7.65
C ARG A 92 12.07 16.43 6.18
N ASP A 93 12.71 15.34 5.77
CA ASP A 93 13.15 15.13 4.39
C ASP A 93 11.94 15.04 3.44
N SER A 94 10.87 14.36 3.85
CA SER A 94 9.62 14.25 3.06
C SER A 94 8.91 15.59 2.90
N ILE A 95 8.86 16.42 3.95
CA ILE A 95 8.23 17.75 3.92
C ILE A 95 9.07 18.73 3.09
N THR A 96 10.38 18.78 3.36
CA THR A 96 11.27 19.79 2.76
C THR A 96 11.77 19.41 1.37
N LYS A 97 11.67 18.14 0.97
CA LYS A 97 12.22 17.61 -0.29
C LYS A 97 13.66 18.03 -0.53
N ASN A 98 14.50 17.84 0.48
CA ASN A 98 15.93 18.13 0.41
C ASN A 98 16.68 17.14 -0.48
N ASP A 99 17.99 17.32 -0.65
CA ASP A 99 18.83 16.47 -1.49
C ASP A 99 18.76 14.99 -1.11
N ASN A 100 18.54 14.69 0.19
CA ASN A 100 18.40 13.32 0.66
C ASN A 100 17.10 12.67 0.17
N TYR A 101 15.99 13.43 0.13
CA TYR A 101 14.73 12.99 -0.49
C TYR A 101 14.91 12.72 -1.99
N TRP A 102 15.57 13.62 -2.72
CA TRP A 102 15.78 13.46 -4.15
C TRP A 102 16.74 12.31 -4.48
N SER A 103 17.81 12.12 -3.69
CA SER A 103 18.66 10.93 -3.79
C SER A 103 17.84 9.64 -3.59
N ALA A 104 16.96 9.61 -2.59
CA ALA A 104 16.09 8.46 -2.36
C ALA A 104 15.13 8.22 -3.54
N TYR A 105 14.54 9.29 -4.08
CA TYR A 105 13.66 9.27 -5.25
C TYR A 105 14.38 8.70 -6.48
N GLU A 106 15.54 9.24 -6.83
CA GLU A 106 16.35 8.82 -7.98
C GLU A 106 16.82 7.37 -7.87
N ASN A 107 17.07 6.90 -6.65
CA ASN A 107 17.43 5.51 -6.38
C ASN A 107 16.23 4.56 -6.28
N GLY A 108 15.01 5.05 -6.55
CA GLY A 108 13.81 4.23 -6.72
C GLY A 108 13.08 3.86 -5.41
N LEU A 109 13.23 4.65 -4.35
CA LEU A 109 12.54 4.40 -3.08
C LEU A 109 11.00 4.41 -3.23
N PHE A 110 10.48 5.37 -4.02
CA PHE A 110 9.06 5.68 -4.13
C PHE A 110 8.43 5.01 -5.36
N SER A 111 8.33 3.69 -5.35
CA SER A 111 7.59 2.96 -6.38
C SER A 111 6.08 3.08 -6.17
N LYS A 112 5.33 3.62 -7.13
CA LYS A 112 3.85 3.67 -7.10
C LYS A 112 3.25 2.76 -8.19
N PRO A 113 2.10 2.09 -7.93
CA PRO A 113 1.54 1.12 -8.86
C PRO A 113 1.03 1.75 -10.17
N TYR A 114 0.35 2.90 -10.12
CA TYR A 114 -0.08 3.72 -11.28
C TYR A 114 -0.45 5.15 -10.82
N VAL A 115 -0.25 6.17 -11.65
CA VAL A 115 -0.90 7.49 -11.48
C VAL A 115 -2.05 7.54 -12.48
N ILE A 116 -3.30 7.64 -12.01
CA ILE A 116 -4.47 7.81 -12.89
C ILE A 116 -4.74 9.32 -13.02
N PRO A 117 -4.73 9.89 -14.24
CA PRO A 117 -5.07 11.30 -14.43
C PRO A 117 -6.51 11.58 -13.99
N TYR A 118 -6.72 12.64 -13.21
CA TYR A 118 -8.04 13.01 -12.67
C TYR A 118 -9.09 13.21 -13.77
N ASN A 119 -8.74 13.91 -14.85
CA ASN A 119 -9.61 14.15 -16.00
C ASN A 119 -10.03 12.86 -16.73
N LYS A 120 -9.11 11.89 -16.85
CA LYS A 120 -9.43 10.57 -17.42
C LYS A 120 -10.20 9.69 -16.45
N PHE A 121 -10.00 9.87 -15.14
CA PHE A 121 -10.75 9.17 -14.11
C PHE A 121 -12.20 9.64 -14.08
N GLU A 122 -12.43 10.95 -13.94
CA GLU A 122 -13.77 11.56 -13.89
C GLU A 122 -14.57 11.20 -15.15
N TYR A 123 -14.01 11.42 -16.34
CA TYR A 123 -14.68 11.06 -17.60
C TYR A 123 -15.07 9.58 -17.64
N LYS A 124 -14.14 8.67 -17.29
CA LYS A 124 -14.38 7.22 -17.34
C LYS A 124 -15.30 6.72 -16.25
N PHE A 125 -15.26 7.33 -15.06
CA PHE A 125 -16.15 7.07 -13.96
C PHE A 125 -17.57 7.47 -14.36
N THR A 126 -17.75 8.71 -14.83
CA THR A 126 -19.05 9.22 -15.27
C THR A 126 -19.60 8.43 -16.46
N GLU A 127 -18.78 8.04 -17.43
CA GLU A 127 -19.22 7.15 -18.52
C GLU A 127 -19.61 5.75 -18.02
N ALA A 128 -18.81 5.15 -17.15
CA ALA A 128 -19.08 3.80 -16.66
C ALA A 128 -20.28 3.73 -15.72
N MET A 129 -20.64 4.84 -15.08
CA MET A 129 -21.79 4.98 -14.19
C MET A 129 -23.09 5.29 -14.95
N LYS A 130 -23.01 5.78 -16.20
CA LYS A 130 -24.20 5.96 -17.05
C LYS A 130 -24.80 4.60 -17.41
N GLY A 131 -26.06 4.38 -17.01
CA GLY A 131 -26.88 3.25 -17.46
C GLY A 131 -26.71 1.94 -16.71
N ASN A 132 -25.92 1.88 -15.62
CA ASN A 132 -25.78 0.67 -14.80
C ASN A 132 -26.51 0.82 -13.43
N LYS A 133 -26.94 -0.29 -12.81
CA LYS A 133 -27.68 -0.28 -11.52
C LYS A 133 -26.91 0.36 -10.37
N VAL A 134 -25.58 0.23 -10.33
CA VAL A 134 -24.69 0.86 -9.33
C VAL A 134 -24.63 2.37 -9.53
N GLY A 135 -24.63 2.83 -10.78
CA GLY A 135 -24.78 4.22 -11.22
C GLY A 135 -26.03 4.86 -10.64
N SER A 136 -27.18 4.21 -10.84
CA SER A 136 -28.46 4.67 -10.32
C SER A 136 -28.57 4.64 -8.79
N PHE A 137 -27.84 3.73 -8.12
CA PHE A 137 -27.77 3.67 -6.66
C PHE A 137 -26.93 4.81 -6.08
N ILE A 138 -25.78 5.10 -6.67
CA ILE A 138 -24.89 6.21 -6.26
C ILE A 138 -25.53 7.57 -6.58
N GLU A 139 -26.22 7.71 -7.71
CA GLU A 139 -27.05 8.88 -8.03
C GLU A 139 -28.17 9.09 -6.99
N LYS A 140 -28.82 8.00 -6.55
CA LYS A 140 -29.86 8.04 -5.50
C LYS A 140 -29.31 8.30 -4.09
N ALA A 141 -28.04 7.98 -3.84
CA ALA A 141 -27.40 8.13 -2.52
C ALA A 141 -26.91 9.56 -2.20
N VAL A 142 -27.26 10.57 -3.01
CA VAL A 142 -27.06 12.01 -2.73
C VAL A 142 -25.58 12.43 -2.53
N LEU A 143 -24.63 11.68 -3.06
CA LEU A 143 -23.26 12.17 -3.23
C LEU A 143 -23.14 12.68 -4.67
N PRO A 144 -23.22 13.99 -4.94
CA PRO A 144 -23.04 14.48 -6.28
C PRO A 144 -21.66 14.05 -6.79
N ILE A 145 -21.70 13.56 -8.01
CA ILE A 145 -20.69 12.73 -8.67
C ILE A 145 -19.28 13.35 -8.67
N ASN A 146 -19.19 14.67 -8.49
CA ASN A 146 -17.95 15.45 -8.45
C ASN A 146 -17.14 15.24 -7.15
N TRP A 147 -17.72 14.68 -6.09
CA TRP A 147 -17.07 14.57 -4.77
C TRP A 147 -16.24 13.30 -4.63
N LEU A 148 -16.66 12.21 -5.26
CA LEU A 148 -15.98 10.92 -5.21
C LEU A 148 -14.55 10.98 -5.79
N PRO A 149 -14.31 11.59 -6.97
CA PRO A 149 -12.95 11.84 -7.46
C PRO A 149 -12.10 12.68 -6.49
N MET A 150 -12.69 13.72 -5.87
CA MET A 150 -11.98 14.61 -4.95
C MET A 150 -11.58 13.91 -3.65
N LEU A 151 -12.51 13.17 -3.04
CA LEU A 151 -12.26 12.34 -1.86
C LEU A 151 -11.22 11.27 -2.16
N TYR A 152 -11.30 10.63 -3.34
CA TYR A 152 -10.29 9.68 -3.77
C TYR A 152 -8.92 10.32 -3.93
N THR A 153 -8.80 11.44 -4.64
CA THR A 153 -7.53 12.14 -4.83
C THR A 153 -6.94 12.61 -3.50
N GLY A 154 -7.78 13.10 -2.58
CA GLY A 154 -7.38 13.44 -1.22
C GLY A 154 -6.86 12.23 -0.45
N SER A 155 -7.64 11.15 -0.37
CA SER A 155 -7.23 9.90 0.29
C SER A 155 -5.98 9.29 -0.34
N TRP A 156 -5.89 9.26 -1.67
CA TRP A 156 -4.75 8.76 -2.41
C TRP A 156 -3.49 9.56 -2.10
N ASN A 157 -3.53 10.89 -2.23
CA ASN A 157 -2.37 11.73 -1.96
C ASN A 157 -1.94 11.66 -0.50
N THR A 158 -2.89 11.65 0.44
CA THR A 158 -2.60 11.47 1.87
C THR A 158 -1.92 10.13 2.14
N ALA A 159 -2.47 9.04 1.61
CA ALA A 159 -1.92 7.71 1.83
C ALA A 159 -0.50 7.58 1.24
N TRP A 160 -0.28 8.09 0.02
CA TRP A 160 1.05 8.05 -0.61
C TRP A 160 2.04 9.01 0.02
N LYS A 161 1.61 10.17 0.53
CA LYS A 161 2.51 11.10 1.21
C LYS A 161 2.98 10.53 2.56
N LEU A 162 2.06 9.87 3.27
CA LEU A 162 2.39 9.15 4.49
C LEU A 162 3.30 7.94 4.19
N ASP A 163 3.02 7.16 3.13
CA ASP A 163 3.90 6.09 2.63
C ASP A 163 5.31 6.62 2.29
N GLU A 164 5.43 7.71 1.53
CA GLU A 164 6.71 8.35 1.22
C GLU A 164 7.48 8.72 2.48
N THR A 165 6.78 9.28 3.47
CA THR A 165 7.37 9.67 4.74
C THR A 165 7.91 8.45 5.47
N VAL A 166 7.12 7.39 5.60
CA VAL A 166 7.54 6.16 6.28
C VAL A 166 8.69 5.46 5.53
N ARG A 167 8.67 5.45 4.20
CA ARG A 167 9.78 4.95 3.38
C ARG A 167 11.07 5.75 3.60
N MET A 168 10.98 7.07 3.78
CA MET A 168 12.15 7.89 4.10
C MET A 168 12.75 7.57 5.46
N ILE A 169 11.92 7.23 6.45
CA ILE A 169 12.40 6.75 7.77
C ILE A 169 13.23 5.48 7.59
N SER A 170 12.70 4.52 6.83
CA SER A 170 13.40 3.27 6.49
C SER A 170 14.69 3.51 5.71
N PHE A 171 14.67 4.42 4.74
CA PHE A 171 15.85 4.78 3.96
C PHE A 171 16.95 5.38 4.83
N ASN A 172 16.59 6.34 5.69
CA ASN A 172 17.54 7.01 6.57
C ASN A 172 18.16 6.05 7.58
N TYR A 173 17.33 5.21 8.21
CA TYR A 173 17.82 4.14 9.09
C TYR A 173 18.81 3.21 8.38
N LEU A 174 18.54 2.83 7.13
CA LEU A 174 19.41 1.94 6.37
C LEU A 174 20.73 2.62 5.98
N LYS A 175 20.71 3.92 5.66
CA LYS A 175 21.93 4.73 5.48
C LYS A 175 22.76 4.81 6.75
N ASP A 176 22.11 4.98 7.90
CA ASP A 176 22.73 4.99 9.22
C ASP A 176 23.33 3.62 9.62
N LYS A 177 22.88 2.54 8.97
CA LYS A 177 23.56 1.25 9.05
C LYS A 177 24.80 1.16 8.16
N GLY A 178 25.05 2.10 7.27
CA GLY A 178 26.20 2.11 6.37
C GLY A 178 25.91 1.58 4.97
N LEU A 179 24.62 1.44 4.60
CA LEU A 179 24.25 1.14 3.21
C LEU A 179 24.40 2.40 2.36
N THR A 180 24.97 2.24 1.16
CA THR A 180 24.95 3.28 0.11
C THR A 180 23.50 3.64 -0.24
N ASP A 181 23.23 4.88 -0.65
CA ASP A 181 21.91 5.39 -1.03
C ASP A 181 21.13 4.42 -1.93
N ARG A 182 21.74 3.91 -3.00
CA ARG A 182 21.09 2.91 -3.88
C ARG A 182 20.64 1.65 -3.15
N LYS A 183 21.51 1.07 -2.32
CA LYS A 183 21.20 -0.16 -1.58
C LYS A 183 20.17 0.09 -0.49
N ALA A 184 20.22 1.25 0.18
CA ALA A 184 19.24 1.67 1.17
C ALA A 184 17.86 1.85 0.54
N ALA A 185 17.76 2.60 -0.57
CA ALA A 185 16.51 2.86 -1.28
C ALA A 185 15.86 1.56 -1.78
N GLN A 186 16.64 0.70 -2.45
CA GLN A 186 16.13 -0.57 -2.98
C GLN A 186 15.71 -1.56 -1.88
N LEU A 187 16.41 -1.55 -0.73
CA LEU A 187 16.05 -2.42 0.39
C LEU A 187 14.81 -1.90 1.13
N ALA A 188 14.72 -0.58 1.36
CA ALA A 188 13.50 0.03 1.88
C ALA A 188 12.31 -0.23 0.94
N ALA A 189 12.46 0.02 -0.36
CA ALA A 189 11.41 -0.27 -1.34
C ALA A 189 10.95 -1.74 -1.30
N LEU A 190 11.88 -2.69 -1.16
CA LEU A 190 11.55 -4.12 -1.02
C LEU A 190 10.68 -4.39 0.21
N PHE A 191 11.03 -3.84 1.37
CA PHE A 191 10.25 -4.00 2.61
C PHE A 191 8.87 -3.34 2.51
N HIS A 192 8.76 -2.21 1.80
CA HIS A 192 7.53 -1.46 1.58
C HIS A 192 6.78 -1.85 0.31
N SER A 193 7.01 -3.04 -0.25
CA SER A 193 6.45 -3.45 -1.55
C SER A 193 6.90 -2.60 -2.74
N ASP A 194 7.98 -3.00 -3.40
CA ASP A 194 8.49 -2.37 -4.62
C ASP A 194 7.57 -2.69 -5.83
N TYR A 195 6.57 -1.85 -6.05
CA TYR A 195 5.61 -1.98 -7.14
C TYR A 195 6.26 -1.89 -8.54
N ALA A 196 7.42 -1.23 -8.66
CA ALA A 196 8.14 -1.09 -9.92
C ALA A 196 8.82 -2.40 -10.33
N SER A 197 9.11 -3.27 -9.37
CA SER A 197 9.69 -4.60 -9.62
C SER A 197 8.77 -5.57 -10.39
N VAL A 198 7.49 -5.23 -10.59
CA VAL A 198 6.55 -6.07 -11.34
C VAL A 198 6.36 -5.49 -12.75
N PRO A 199 6.63 -6.27 -13.83
CA PRO A 199 6.51 -5.78 -15.20
C PRO A 199 5.12 -5.19 -15.50
N PRO A 200 5.02 -4.07 -16.22
CA PRO A 200 3.73 -3.44 -16.54
C PRO A 200 2.73 -4.38 -17.22
N ALA A 201 3.21 -5.26 -18.12
CA ALA A 201 2.36 -6.26 -18.78
C ALA A 201 1.75 -7.24 -17.78
N THR A 202 2.57 -7.79 -16.88
CA THR A 202 2.12 -8.69 -15.80
C THR A 202 1.09 -8.01 -14.89
N ARG A 203 1.34 -6.76 -14.48
CA ARG A 203 0.38 -5.98 -13.67
C ARG A 203 -0.95 -5.80 -14.39
N ARG A 204 -0.93 -5.39 -15.66
CA ARG A 204 -2.16 -5.19 -16.46
C ARG A 204 -2.95 -6.48 -16.62
N THR A 205 -2.28 -7.61 -16.86
CA THR A 205 -2.95 -8.90 -17.01
C THR A 205 -3.55 -9.38 -15.69
N LEU A 206 -2.77 -9.39 -14.61
CA LEU A 206 -3.23 -9.89 -13.33
C LEU A 206 -4.30 -8.99 -12.70
N ASN A 207 -4.23 -7.66 -12.89
CA ASN A 207 -5.24 -6.74 -12.35
C ASN A 207 -6.65 -6.94 -12.96
N LYS A 208 -6.76 -7.59 -14.12
CA LYS A 208 -8.05 -7.98 -14.71
C LYS A 208 -8.74 -9.10 -13.93
N LEU A 209 -7.94 -9.99 -13.33
CA LEU A 209 -8.42 -11.21 -12.69
C LEU A 209 -8.39 -11.13 -11.16
N LEU A 210 -7.41 -10.40 -10.61
CA LEU A 210 -7.11 -10.36 -9.18
C LEU A 210 -7.29 -8.95 -8.61
N PHE A 211 -7.63 -8.88 -7.33
CA PHE A 211 -7.89 -7.62 -6.64
C PHE A 211 -6.59 -6.83 -6.36
N THR A 212 -5.61 -7.45 -5.70
CA THR A 212 -4.32 -6.82 -5.33
C THR A 212 -3.10 -7.68 -5.73
N PRO A 213 -2.95 -8.08 -7.00
CA PRO A 213 -1.89 -9.03 -7.40
C PRO A 213 -0.49 -8.46 -7.22
N THR A 214 -0.30 -7.17 -7.51
CA THR A 214 1.03 -6.54 -7.44
C THR A 214 1.59 -6.57 -6.02
N PHE A 215 0.79 -6.16 -5.03
CA PHE A 215 1.17 -6.20 -3.61
C PHE A 215 1.50 -7.62 -3.14
N LYS A 216 0.72 -8.62 -3.55
CA LYS A 216 0.98 -10.02 -3.21
C LYS A 216 2.33 -10.49 -3.76
N ILE A 217 2.62 -10.17 -5.02
CA ILE A 217 3.90 -10.52 -5.67
C ILE A 217 5.08 -9.86 -4.95
N THR A 218 4.97 -8.56 -4.63
CA THR A 218 6.06 -7.82 -3.98
C THR A 218 6.30 -8.32 -2.56
N MET A 219 5.24 -8.60 -1.79
CA MET A 219 5.38 -9.21 -0.47
C MET A 219 5.96 -10.63 -0.55
N SER A 220 5.53 -11.46 -1.51
CA SER A 220 6.14 -12.78 -1.75
C SER A 220 7.64 -12.68 -2.05
N LYS A 221 8.07 -11.68 -2.82
CA LYS A 221 9.50 -11.40 -3.04
C LYS A 221 10.20 -11.03 -1.73
N LEU A 222 9.63 -10.15 -0.91
CA LEU A 222 10.18 -9.81 0.40
C LEU A 222 10.35 -11.06 1.28
N TYR A 223 9.33 -11.92 1.37
CA TYR A 223 9.42 -13.17 2.15
C TYR A 223 10.51 -14.10 1.65
N ALA A 224 10.63 -14.26 0.32
CA ALA A 224 11.68 -15.07 -0.27
C ALA A 224 13.08 -14.50 0.04
N GLU A 225 13.26 -13.18 -0.04
CA GLU A 225 14.52 -12.52 0.29
C GLU A 225 14.83 -12.56 1.79
N MET A 226 13.82 -12.46 2.66
CA MET A 226 13.97 -12.68 4.11
C MET A 226 14.42 -14.11 4.41
N LEU A 227 13.79 -15.12 3.81
CA LEU A 227 14.18 -16.52 3.97
C LEU A 227 15.61 -16.77 3.48
N LYS A 228 15.95 -16.29 2.27
CA LYS A 228 17.31 -16.35 1.74
C LYS A 228 18.31 -15.65 2.66
N GLY A 229 17.94 -14.47 3.18
CA GLY A 229 18.76 -13.69 4.12
C GLY A 229 19.03 -14.48 5.40
N THR A 230 18.02 -15.11 5.98
CA THR A 230 18.14 -15.99 7.15
C THR A 230 19.07 -17.16 6.87
N VAL A 231 18.82 -17.92 5.80
CA VAL A 231 19.66 -19.08 5.43
C VAL A 231 21.11 -18.65 5.21
N LYS A 232 21.35 -17.59 4.43
CA LYS A 232 22.71 -17.09 4.17
C LYS A 232 23.39 -16.54 5.41
N THR A 233 22.65 -15.94 6.33
CA THR A 233 23.21 -15.47 7.61
C THR A 233 23.60 -16.63 8.51
N MET A 234 22.79 -17.70 8.54
CA MET A 234 23.13 -18.92 9.28
C MET A 234 24.33 -19.65 8.68
N THR A 235 24.42 -19.77 7.35
CA THR A 235 25.51 -20.51 6.70
C THR A 235 26.82 -19.72 6.62
N LYS A 236 26.78 -18.40 6.40
CA LYS A 236 27.99 -17.57 6.31
C LYS A 236 28.42 -16.97 7.66
N GLY A 237 27.56 -17.01 8.68
CA GLY A 237 27.83 -16.42 9.99
C GLY A 237 28.30 -14.96 9.91
N LYS A 238 29.50 -14.69 10.43
CA LYS A 238 30.11 -13.34 10.45
C LYS A 238 30.32 -12.76 9.04
N ASN A 239 30.56 -13.60 8.04
CA ASN A 239 30.84 -13.22 6.65
C ASN A 239 29.57 -12.87 5.85
N ALA A 240 28.38 -12.99 6.44
CA ALA A 240 27.16 -12.54 5.80
C ALA A 240 27.18 -11.02 5.57
N THR A 241 26.72 -10.61 4.40
CA THR A 241 26.61 -9.20 4.03
C THR A 241 25.62 -8.49 4.94
N GLN A 242 25.74 -7.16 5.04
CA GLN A 242 24.82 -6.36 5.83
C GLN A 242 23.36 -6.50 5.39
N ARG A 243 23.11 -6.56 4.08
CA ARG A 243 21.76 -6.78 3.53
C ARG A 243 21.18 -8.13 3.97
N GLU A 244 21.98 -9.20 3.91
CA GLU A 244 21.56 -10.54 4.37
C GLU A 244 21.20 -10.52 5.87
N LYS A 245 22.03 -9.86 6.69
CA LYS A 245 21.79 -9.69 8.13
C LYS A 245 20.53 -8.88 8.43
N ILE A 246 20.25 -7.81 7.68
CA ILE A 246 19.03 -6.99 7.83
C ILE A 246 17.79 -7.80 7.44
N LEU A 247 17.84 -8.54 6.32
CA LEU A 247 16.73 -9.40 5.89
C LEU A 247 16.46 -10.53 6.90
N ALA A 248 17.51 -11.17 7.43
CA ALA A 248 17.38 -12.18 8.48
C ALA A 248 16.77 -11.59 9.76
N ARG A 249 17.25 -10.43 10.20
CA ARG A 249 16.68 -9.70 11.33
C ARG A 249 15.21 -9.35 11.08
N GLY A 250 14.88 -8.90 9.87
CA GLY A 250 13.50 -8.54 9.54
C GLY A 250 12.55 -9.73 9.58
N ALA A 251 13.02 -10.93 9.21
CA ALA A 251 12.25 -12.15 9.43
C ALA A 251 11.97 -12.39 10.92
N LEU A 252 12.98 -12.25 11.78
CA LEU A 252 12.84 -12.43 13.23
C LEU A 252 11.93 -11.38 13.86
N VAL A 253 12.07 -10.11 13.48
CA VAL A 253 11.23 -9.03 14.00
C VAL A 253 9.79 -9.19 13.52
N ALA A 254 9.57 -9.55 12.25
CA ALA A 254 8.24 -9.85 11.73
C ALA A 254 7.57 -10.99 12.53
N LEU A 255 8.30 -12.07 12.83
CA LEU A 255 7.81 -13.15 13.70
C LEU A 255 7.53 -12.65 15.13
N GLY A 256 8.42 -11.84 15.69
CA GLY A 256 8.25 -11.23 17.01
C GLY A 256 7.00 -10.35 17.10
N ILE A 257 6.72 -9.53 16.08
CA ILE A 257 5.49 -8.74 15.97
C ILE A 257 4.27 -9.66 15.97
N MET A 258 4.26 -10.71 15.14
CA MET A 258 3.12 -11.65 15.10
C MET A 258 2.91 -12.38 16.44
N MET A 259 4.01 -12.77 17.12
CA MET A 259 3.95 -13.35 18.46
C MET A 259 3.44 -12.37 19.51
N GLY A 260 3.86 -11.10 19.47
CA GLY A 260 3.38 -10.06 20.37
C GLY A 260 1.89 -9.80 20.21
N ILE A 261 1.39 -9.74 18.97
CA ILE A 261 -0.04 -9.62 18.68
C ILE A 261 -0.81 -10.83 19.22
N LYS A 262 -0.28 -12.04 19.03
CA LYS A 262 -0.87 -13.26 19.59
C LYS A 262 -1.00 -13.17 21.12
N LEU A 263 0.09 -12.86 21.82
CA LEU A 263 0.11 -12.74 23.28
C LEU A 263 -0.85 -11.66 23.78
N TYR A 264 -0.95 -10.53 23.05
CA TYR A 264 -1.94 -9.50 23.34
C TYR A 264 -3.37 -10.06 23.28
N PHE A 265 -3.76 -10.76 22.21
CA PHE A 265 -5.10 -11.36 22.11
C PHE A 265 -5.35 -12.43 23.17
N GLU A 266 -4.38 -13.29 23.45
CA GLU A 266 -4.47 -14.29 24.51
C GLU A 266 -4.66 -13.63 25.89
N SER A 267 -3.94 -12.54 26.18
CA SER A 267 -4.12 -11.76 27.42
C SER A 267 -5.51 -11.12 27.56
N GLN A 268 -6.18 -10.86 26.42
CA GLN A 268 -7.54 -10.33 26.39
C GLN A 268 -8.59 -11.46 26.44
N GLY A 269 -8.16 -12.72 26.60
CA GLY A 269 -9.04 -13.89 26.68
C GLY A 269 -9.57 -14.34 25.32
N TYR A 270 -8.88 -14.02 24.22
CA TYR A 270 -9.20 -14.60 22.92
C TYR A 270 -8.43 -15.91 22.69
N GLU A 271 -9.08 -16.85 22.02
CA GLU A 271 -8.50 -18.10 21.55
C GLU A 271 -8.06 -17.98 20.09
N GLU A 272 -6.88 -18.53 19.77
CA GLU A 272 -6.34 -18.54 18.40
C GLU A 272 -6.89 -19.71 17.59
N ILE A 273 -7.73 -19.43 16.59
CA ILE A 273 -8.28 -20.45 15.67
C ILE A 273 -7.35 -20.67 14.47
N GLU A 274 -6.87 -19.57 13.87
CA GLU A 274 -5.90 -19.62 12.78
C GLU A 274 -4.66 -18.85 13.21
N ARG A 275 -3.52 -19.55 13.27
CA ARG A 275 -2.25 -19.01 13.75
C ARG A 275 -1.92 -17.67 13.11
N PHE A 276 -1.74 -16.67 13.95
CA PHE A 276 -1.38 -15.29 13.57
C PHE A 276 -2.40 -14.58 12.66
N ARG A 277 -3.63 -15.10 12.57
CA ARG A 277 -4.66 -14.58 11.66
C ARG A 277 -6.03 -14.42 12.30
N LYS A 278 -6.57 -15.44 12.97
CA LYS A 278 -7.95 -15.43 13.45
C LYS A 278 -8.01 -15.76 14.94
N TYR A 279 -8.70 -14.91 15.69
CA TYR A 279 -8.91 -15.00 17.12
C TYR A 279 -10.40 -14.96 17.43
N THR A 280 -10.87 -15.72 18.41
CA THR A 280 -12.27 -15.74 18.84
C THR A 280 -12.40 -15.53 20.34
N LYS A 281 -13.50 -14.90 20.77
CA LYS A 281 -13.86 -14.80 22.18
C LYS A 281 -15.38 -14.70 22.30
N THR A 282 -15.98 -15.48 23.19
CA THR A 282 -17.39 -15.28 23.54
C THR A 282 -17.53 -14.03 24.38
N ILE A 283 -18.40 -13.11 23.95
CA ILE A 283 -18.70 -11.86 24.65
C ILE A 283 -20.19 -11.78 24.94
N GLU A 284 -20.54 -11.21 26.08
CA GLU A 284 -21.91 -10.86 26.40
C GLU A 284 -22.30 -9.60 25.62
N THR A 285 -23.45 -9.64 24.96
CA THR A 285 -24.05 -8.51 24.24
C THR A 285 -25.48 -8.33 24.71
N ASP A 286 -26.12 -7.21 24.36
CA ASP A 286 -27.52 -6.94 24.68
C ASP A 286 -28.49 -8.01 24.11
N GLU A 287 -28.04 -8.79 23.12
CA GLU A 287 -28.76 -9.90 22.50
C GLU A 287 -28.33 -11.29 23.04
N GLY A 288 -27.56 -11.32 24.14
CA GLY A 288 -27.03 -12.53 24.76
C GLY A 288 -25.57 -12.82 24.38
N MET A 289 -25.11 -14.04 24.69
CA MET A 289 -23.75 -14.48 24.43
C MET A 289 -23.51 -14.63 22.92
N LYS A 290 -22.56 -13.86 22.38
CA LYS A 290 -22.16 -13.92 20.97
C LYS A 290 -20.68 -14.23 20.82
N GLU A 291 -20.33 -14.89 19.73
CA GLU A 291 -18.95 -15.11 19.35
C GLU A 291 -18.38 -13.87 18.66
N ASN A 292 -17.35 -13.25 19.25
CA ASN A 292 -16.59 -12.19 18.62
C ASN A 292 -15.38 -12.77 17.90
N VAL A 293 -15.39 -12.70 16.56
CA VAL A 293 -14.31 -13.22 15.72
C VAL A 293 -13.52 -12.08 15.10
N ILE A 294 -12.24 -11.99 15.44
CA ILE A 294 -11.31 -11.02 14.87
C ILE A 294 -10.43 -11.71 13.83
N THR A 295 -10.46 -11.19 12.60
CA THR A 295 -9.57 -11.64 11.52
C THR A 295 -8.58 -10.53 11.15
N LEU A 296 -7.30 -10.75 11.41
CA LEU A 296 -6.24 -9.80 11.14
C LEU A 296 -5.84 -9.82 9.67
N SER A 297 -5.66 -8.63 9.10
CA SER A 297 -5.08 -8.42 7.78
C SER A 297 -3.65 -7.85 7.86
N HIS A 298 -2.79 -8.46 8.68
CA HIS A 298 -1.43 -7.95 8.87
C HIS A 298 -0.52 -8.23 7.66
N PRO A 299 0.40 -7.32 7.25
CA PRO A 299 1.29 -7.56 6.11
C PRO A 299 2.17 -8.79 6.31
N PHE A 300 2.52 -9.16 7.55
CA PHE A 300 3.31 -10.36 7.84
C PHE A 300 2.52 -11.67 7.96
N ASN A 301 1.19 -11.62 7.98
CA ASN A 301 0.36 -12.84 8.11
C ASN A 301 -0.07 -13.47 6.78
N ILE A 302 0.41 -12.93 5.66
CA ILE A 302 0.06 -13.41 4.31
C ILE A 302 0.38 -14.90 4.13
N PRO A 303 1.57 -15.44 4.50
CA PRO A 303 1.85 -16.87 4.40
C PRO A 303 0.86 -17.72 5.18
N TRP A 304 0.52 -17.31 6.40
CA TRP A 304 -0.44 -18.02 7.26
C TRP A 304 -1.84 -17.99 6.65
N ARG A 305 -2.27 -16.85 6.11
CA ARG A 305 -3.55 -16.72 5.39
C ARG A 305 -3.68 -17.73 4.26
N TYR A 306 -2.67 -17.86 3.40
CA TYR A 306 -2.71 -18.82 2.30
C TYR A 306 -2.58 -20.27 2.78
N TYR A 307 -1.74 -20.52 3.78
CA TYR A 307 -1.64 -21.83 4.41
C TYR A 307 -3.00 -22.30 4.94
N TYR A 308 -3.71 -21.47 5.71
CA TYR A 308 -5.03 -21.84 6.23
C TYR A 308 -6.11 -21.93 5.15
N ARG A 309 -6.04 -21.13 4.09
CA ARG A 309 -6.94 -21.30 2.93
C ARG A 309 -6.76 -22.68 2.27
N VAL A 310 -5.52 -23.11 2.06
CA VAL A 310 -5.22 -24.44 1.50
C VAL A 310 -5.60 -25.52 2.49
N LYS A 311 -5.16 -25.43 3.75
CA LYS A 311 -5.49 -26.41 4.80
C LYS A 311 -7.00 -26.61 4.94
N ASN A 312 -7.76 -25.52 4.99
CA ASN A 312 -9.21 -25.58 5.13
C ASN A 312 -9.88 -26.17 3.89
N ALA A 313 -9.34 -25.97 2.69
CA ALA A 313 -9.88 -26.60 1.47
C ALA A 313 -9.63 -28.11 1.44
N TRP A 314 -8.52 -28.57 2.03
CA TRP A 314 -8.15 -29.98 2.16
C TRP A 314 -8.70 -30.65 3.43
N HIS A 315 -9.67 -30.03 4.12
CA HIS A 315 -10.28 -30.64 5.29
C HIS A 315 -11.02 -31.94 4.91
N PRO A 316 -10.92 -33.04 5.69
CA PRO A 316 -11.52 -34.33 5.35
C PRO A 316 -13.04 -34.30 5.11
N GLN A 317 -13.72 -33.31 5.68
CA GLN A 317 -15.17 -33.12 5.55
C GLN A 317 -15.56 -32.41 4.23
N ASN A 318 -14.59 -31.90 3.47
CA ASN A 318 -14.87 -31.26 2.19
C ASN A 318 -14.96 -32.31 1.09
N LEU A 319 -16.16 -32.45 0.54
CA LEU A 319 -16.43 -33.38 -0.57
C LEU A 319 -15.78 -32.92 -1.89
N ASN A 320 -15.49 -31.63 -2.05
CA ASN A 320 -14.88 -31.06 -3.24
C ASN A 320 -13.78 -30.03 -2.89
N VAL A 321 -12.53 -30.48 -2.88
CA VAL A 321 -11.36 -29.65 -2.57
C VAL A 321 -11.17 -28.52 -3.60
N ALA A 322 -11.42 -28.79 -4.88
CA ALA A 322 -11.25 -27.80 -5.95
C ALA A 322 -12.24 -26.64 -5.79
N GLU A 323 -13.50 -26.94 -5.50
CA GLU A 323 -14.52 -25.93 -5.19
C GLU A 323 -14.13 -25.09 -3.98
N LYS A 324 -13.66 -25.72 -2.89
CA LYS A 324 -13.23 -24.99 -1.69
C LYS A 324 -12.02 -24.09 -1.93
N LEU A 325 -11.10 -24.50 -2.81
CA LEU A 325 -9.98 -23.64 -3.23
C LEU A 325 -10.48 -22.43 -4.05
N VAL A 326 -11.45 -22.63 -4.95
CA VAL A 326 -12.07 -21.53 -5.70
C VAL A 326 -12.82 -20.59 -4.76
N GLU A 327 -13.58 -21.12 -3.80
CA GLU A 327 -14.26 -20.32 -2.77
C GLU A 327 -13.28 -19.54 -1.90
N ALA A 328 -12.13 -20.13 -1.55
CA ALA A 328 -11.09 -19.43 -0.79
C ALA A 328 -10.41 -18.33 -1.61
N ALA A 329 -10.26 -18.56 -2.92
CA ALA A 329 -9.72 -17.60 -3.87
C ALA A 329 -10.73 -16.52 -4.30
N LYS A 330 -12.04 -16.71 -4.10
CA LYS A 330 -13.08 -15.76 -4.56
C LYS A 330 -12.85 -14.33 -4.06
N TRP A 331 -12.33 -14.20 -2.84
CA TRP A 331 -12.01 -12.92 -2.21
C TRP A 331 -10.75 -12.25 -2.78
N ASP A 332 -9.94 -13.02 -3.51
CA ASP A 332 -8.74 -12.55 -4.20
C ASP A 332 -9.02 -12.25 -5.67
N LEU A 333 -10.06 -12.88 -6.23
CA LEU A 333 -10.57 -12.60 -7.56
C LEU A 333 -11.25 -11.24 -7.58
N HIS A 334 -11.21 -10.59 -8.73
CA HIS A 334 -12.03 -9.41 -8.97
C HIS A 334 -13.50 -9.79 -8.74
N PRO A 335 -14.34 -8.93 -8.13
CA PRO A 335 -15.79 -9.13 -8.17
C PRO A 335 -16.24 -9.09 -9.65
N ILE A 336 -16.27 -10.26 -10.27
CA ILE A 336 -17.06 -10.62 -11.45
C ILE A 336 -18.37 -11.29 -10.96
N PHE A 337 -18.58 -11.30 -9.65
CA PHE A 337 -19.81 -11.70 -8.96
C PHE A 337 -20.48 -10.48 -8.34
#